data_AF-A0A382R6G5-F1
#
_entry.id   AF-A0A382R6G5-F1
#
_cell.length_a   1.000
_cell.length_b   1.000
_cell.length_c   1.000
_cell.angle_alpha   90.00
_cell.angle_beta   90.00
_cell.angle_gamma   90.00
#
_symmetry.space_group_name_H-M   'P 1'
#
loop_
_entity.id
_entity.type
_entity.pdbx_description
1 polymer ?
#
loop_
_entity_poly.entity_id
_entity_poly.type
_entity_poly.pdbx_seq_one_letter_code
_entity_poly.pdbx_strand_id
1 'polypeptide(L)'
;RAVDGAPQRVVATDVVARLERSRLLAFPRAALNALRFRRLTSTSLRELLAEGLRMKRSSEMTWSQVAMAANAPMLTRASMVEGRAEVGILPTGQGVGAIAELPTCAELIDRTMAEATAALDRLSATMSEN
;
A
#
# COMPACT_ATOMS: atom_id res chain seq x y z
N ARG A 1 -4.73 10.80 3.46
CA ARG A 1 -3.53 10.38 4.22
C ARG A 1 -2.48 10.01 3.17
N ALA A 2 -1.29 10.59 3.21
CA ALA A 2 -0.29 10.43 2.16
C ALA A 2 1.02 9.98 2.81
N VAL A 3 1.37 8.71 2.59
CA VAL A 3 2.60 8.08 3.09
C VAL A 3 3.80 8.47 2.22
N ASP A 4 3.54 8.87 0.97
CA ASP A 4 4.51 9.08 -0.10
C ASP A 4 4.26 10.37 -0.92
N GLY A 5 3.32 11.21 -0.50
CA GLY A 5 2.93 12.42 -1.24
C GLY A 5 1.76 12.23 -2.20
N ALA A 6 1.31 10.99 -2.44
CA ALA A 6 0.03 10.70 -3.11
C ALA A 6 -1.02 10.22 -2.08
N PRO A 7 -2.31 10.51 -2.24
CA PRO A 7 -3.34 10.02 -1.33
C PRO A 7 -3.52 8.50 -1.50
N GLN A 8 -3.03 7.70 -0.54
CA GLN A 8 -3.21 6.24 -0.51
C GLN A 8 -3.70 5.78 0.88
N ARG A 9 -4.54 4.73 0.91
CA ARG A 9 -4.96 4.07 2.15
C ARG A 9 -4.03 2.90 2.46
N VAL A 10 -3.55 2.86 3.70
CA VAL A 10 -2.68 1.81 4.23
C VAL A 10 -3.22 1.33 5.58
N VAL A 11 -2.90 0.09 5.95
CA VAL A 11 -3.16 -0.41 7.31
C VAL A 11 -2.42 0.46 8.32
N ALA A 12 -3.08 0.78 9.42
CA ALA A 12 -2.46 1.50 10.53
C ALA A 12 -1.48 0.58 11.26
N THR A 13 -0.18 0.79 11.05
CA THR A 13 0.91 0.07 11.71
C THR A 13 1.87 1.04 12.40
N ASP A 14 2.72 0.53 13.29
CA ASP A 14 3.74 1.35 13.97
C ASP A 14 4.72 2.02 13.00
N VAL A 15 4.99 1.37 11.85
CA VAL A 15 5.78 1.93 10.76
C VAL A 15 5.11 3.18 10.20
N VAL A 16 3.81 3.10 9.89
CA VAL A 16 3.01 4.23 9.37
C VAL A 16 2.94 5.35 10.41
N ALA A 17 2.66 5.03 11.68
CA ALA A 17 2.60 6.00 12.77
C ALA A 17 3.94 6.72 12.97
N ARG A 18 5.08 6.04 12.78
CA ARG A 18 6.41 6.65 12.82
C ARG A 18 6.65 7.55 11.60
N LEU A 19 6.25 7.13 10.40
CA LEU A 19 6.37 7.94 9.18
C LEU A 19 5.60 9.26 9.30
N GLU A 20 4.37 9.22 9.80
CA GLU A 20 3.52 10.40 9.98
C GLU A 20 4.13 11.41 10.98
N ARG A 21 4.67 10.91 12.11
CA ARG A 21 5.34 11.75 13.13
C ARG A 21 6.66 12.34 12.67
N SER A 22 7.32 11.73 11.68
CA SER A 22 8.69 12.08 11.26
C SER A 22 8.76 13.24 10.25
N ARG A 23 7.65 13.89 9.91
CA ARG A 23 7.54 14.90 8.84
C ARG A 23 8.59 16.04 8.88
N LEU A 24 9.18 16.34 10.05
CA LEU A 24 10.20 17.37 10.25
C LEU A 24 11.66 16.85 10.27
N LEU A 25 11.89 15.54 10.44
CA LEU A 25 13.22 14.87 10.49
C LEU A 25 13.34 13.75 9.45
N ALA A 26 12.48 13.78 8.43
CA ALA A 26 12.28 12.68 7.49
C ALA A 26 13.50 12.40 6.62
N PHE A 27 14.28 13.43 6.27
CA PHE A 27 15.34 13.31 5.27
C PHE A 27 16.57 12.49 5.72
N PRO A 28 17.17 12.74 6.91
CA PRO A 28 18.34 11.97 7.35
C PRO A 28 17.99 10.51 7.68
N ARG A 29 16.79 10.29 8.25
CA ARG A 29 16.30 8.94 8.58
C ARG A 29 15.92 8.15 7.34
N ALA A 30 15.33 8.79 6.32
CA ALA A 30 15.06 8.17 5.03
C ALA A 30 16.36 7.74 4.32
N ALA A 31 17.39 8.60 4.32
CA ALA A 31 18.70 8.27 3.76
C ALA A 31 19.35 7.07 4.47
N LEU A 32 19.29 7.02 5.79
CA LEU A 32 19.83 5.91 6.58
C LEU A 32 19.06 4.60 6.34
N ASN A 33 17.73 4.66 6.22
CA ASN A 33 16.90 3.51 5.91
C ASN A 33 17.10 3.01 4.47
N ALA A 34 17.27 3.89 3.50
CA ALA A 34 17.63 3.53 2.12
C ALA A 34 19.00 2.82 2.06
N LEU A 35 19.98 3.28 2.85
CA LEU A 35 21.28 2.61 2.99
C LEU A 35 21.18 1.23 3.66
N ARG A 36 20.28 1.06 4.64
CA ARG A 36 19.99 -0.24 5.26
C ARG A 36 19.27 -1.17 4.29
N PHE A 37 18.32 -0.66 3.52
CA PHE A 37 17.60 -1.39 2.47
C PHE A 37 18.54 -1.92 1.40
N ARG A 38 19.49 -1.09 0.93
CA ARG A 38 20.56 -1.52 0.02
C ARG A 38 21.30 -2.78 0.51
N ARG A 39 21.55 -2.86 1.82
CA ARG A 39 22.23 -4.00 2.44
C ARG A 39 21.34 -5.24 2.53
N LEU A 40 20.01 -5.08 2.57
CA LEU A 40 19.05 -6.17 2.72
C LEU A 40 18.52 -6.71 1.39
N THR A 41 18.45 -5.89 0.33
CA THR A 41 17.84 -6.26 -0.96
C THR A 41 18.83 -6.46 -2.09
N SER A 42 20.14 -6.30 -1.83
CA SER A 42 21.22 -6.37 -2.84
C SER A 42 21.00 -5.46 -4.06
N THR A 43 20.12 -4.46 -3.96
CA THR A 43 19.83 -3.50 -5.01
C THR A 43 21.04 -2.60 -5.23
N SER A 44 21.46 -2.40 -6.48
CA SER A 44 22.60 -1.54 -6.77
C SER A 44 22.25 -0.07 -6.53
N LEU A 45 23.23 0.74 -6.09
CA LEU A 45 23.05 2.20 -5.96
C LEU A 45 22.59 2.84 -7.27
N ARG A 46 23.01 2.27 -8.40
CA ARG A 46 22.71 2.79 -9.73
C ARG A 46 21.24 2.62 -10.07
N GLU A 47 20.64 1.47 -9.75
CA GLU A 47 19.21 1.22 -9.97
C GLU A 47 18.35 2.11 -9.06
N LEU A 48 18.76 2.27 -7.81
CA LEU A 48 18.06 3.09 -6.83
C LEU A 48 18.08 4.58 -7.22
N LEU A 49 19.21 5.06 -7.76
CA LEU A 49 19.32 6.41 -8.33
C LEU A 49 18.54 6.56 -9.64
N ALA A 50 18.58 5.57 -10.54
CA ALA A 50 17.85 5.61 -11.80
C ALA A 50 16.33 5.69 -11.58
N GLU A 51 15.82 4.94 -10.59
CA GLU A 51 14.42 4.96 -10.21
C GLU A 51 14.03 6.31 -9.59
N GLY A 52 14.83 6.83 -8.66
CA GLY A 52 14.62 8.18 -8.12
C GLY A 52 14.61 9.28 -9.19
N LEU A 53 15.48 9.18 -10.20
CA LEU A 53 15.49 10.10 -11.35
C LEU A 53 14.25 9.96 -12.25
N ARG A 54 13.76 8.73 -12.48
CA ARG A 54 12.52 8.50 -13.23
C ARG A 54 11.34 9.16 -12.52
N MET A 55 11.22 8.95 -11.21
CA MET A 55 10.16 9.54 -10.38
C MET A 55 10.21 11.06 -10.38
N LYS A 56 11.41 11.67 -10.30
CA LYS A 56 11.57 13.14 -10.36
C LYS A 56 11.14 13.73 -11.71
N ARG A 57 11.28 12.97 -12.80
CA ARG A 57 10.92 13.40 -14.15
C ARG A 57 9.44 13.17 -14.45
N SER A 58 8.82 12.12 -13.88
CA SER A 58 7.42 11.77 -14.12
C SER A 58 6.43 12.52 -13.23
N SER A 59 6.91 13.31 -12.26
CA SER A 59 6.06 14.00 -11.28
C SER A 59 6.65 15.36 -10.90
N GLU A 60 5.81 16.37 -10.65
CA GLU A 60 6.22 17.70 -10.15
C GLU A 60 6.76 17.68 -8.70
N MET A 61 7.30 16.54 -8.27
CA MET A 61 7.75 16.30 -6.91
C MET A 61 9.09 16.99 -6.63
N THR A 62 9.25 17.55 -5.43
CA THR A 62 10.54 18.01 -4.92
C THR A 62 11.46 16.82 -4.62
N TRP A 63 12.78 17.03 -4.55
CA TRP A 63 13.72 15.96 -4.22
C TRP A 63 13.46 15.31 -2.84
N SER A 64 12.90 16.06 -1.89
CA SER A 64 12.47 15.51 -0.60
C SER A 64 11.22 14.63 -0.72
N GLN A 65 10.29 14.97 -1.62
CA GLN A 65 9.14 14.13 -1.97
C GLN A 65 9.56 12.88 -2.75
N VAL A 66 10.54 12.98 -3.66
CA VAL A 66 11.11 11.81 -4.35
C VAL A 66 11.79 10.85 -3.38
N ALA A 67 12.56 11.36 -2.41
CA ALA A 67 13.19 10.54 -1.37
C ALA A 67 12.16 9.90 -0.41
N MET A 68 11.03 10.57 -0.16
CA MET A 68 9.90 10.01 0.60
C MET A 68 9.12 8.97 -0.21
N ALA A 69 8.87 9.24 -1.49
CA ALA A 69 8.07 8.44 -2.40
C ALA A 69 8.78 7.18 -2.87
N ALA A 70 10.10 7.22 -3.06
CA ALA A 70 10.92 6.04 -3.34
C ALA A 70 10.78 4.97 -2.25
N ASN A 71 10.39 5.36 -1.03
CA ASN A 71 10.09 4.40 0.03
C ASN A 71 8.77 3.66 -0.21
N ALA A 72 7.73 4.21 -0.84
CA ALA A 72 6.42 3.53 -0.90
C ALA A 72 6.42 2.21 -1.69
N PRO A 73 6.92 2.16 -2.95
CA PRO A 73 7.05 0.89 -3.67
C PRO A 73 7.96 -0.10 -2.94
N MET A 74 8.99 0.38 -2.25
CA MET A 74 9.94 -0.46 -1.51
C MET A 74 9.37 -0.99 -0.19
N LEU A 75 8.65 -0.16 0.54
CA LEU A 75 7.93 -0.53 1.76
C LEU A 75 6.78 -1.48 1.44
N THR A 76 6.15 -1.32 0.26
CA THR A 76 5.14 -2.25 -0.23
C THR A 76 5.76 -3.59 -0.63
N ARG A 77 6.92 -3.59 -1.30
CA ARG A 77 7.64 -4.84 -1.61
C ARG A 77 8.08 -5.57 -0.33
N ALA A 78 8.63 -4.85 0.63
CA ALA A 78 9.09 -5.41 1.89
C ALA A 78 7.97 -6.19 2.61
N SER A 79 6.74 -5.67 2.66
CA SER A 79 5.60 -6.35 3.26
C SER A 79 4.98 -7.41 2.34
N MET A 80 4.60 -7.04 1.12
CA MET A 80 3.75 -7.86 0.23
C MET A 80 4.52 -8.98 -0.48
N VAL A 81 5.83 -8.83 -0.66
CA VAL A 81 6.68 -9.80 -1.38
C VAL A 81 7.65 -10.47 -0.42
N GLU A 82 8.32 -9.69 0.43
CA GLU A 82 9.36 -10.21 1.33
C GLU A 82 8.80 -10.65 2.70
N GLY A 83 7.51 -10.45 2.97
CA GLY A 83 6.83 -10.90 4.20
C GLY A 83 7.18 -10.11 5.46
N ARG A 84 7.81 -8.94 5.33
CA ARG A 84 8.33 -8.11 6.42
C ARG A 84 7.38 -6.96 6.77
N ALA A 85 6.22 -7.29 7.33
CA ALA A 85 5.19 -6.33 7.69
C ALA A 85 5.64 -5.30 8.76
N GLU A 86 6.63 -5.64 9.57
CA GLU A 86 7.21 -4.82 10.64
C GLU A 86 8.09 -3.66 10.15
N VAL A 87 8.51 -3.69 8.88
CA VAL A 87 9.27 -2.61 8.23
C VAL A 87 8.58 -2.06 6.99
N GLY A 88 7.56 -2.72 6.46
CA GLY A 88 6.82 -2.32 5.26
C GLY A 88 5.54 -1.53 5.52
N ILE A 89 4.82 -1.23 4.45
CA ILE A 89 3.46 -0.67 4.47
C ILE A 89 2.50 -1.64 3.79
N LEU A 90 1.24 -1.66 4.20
CA LEU A 90 0.22 -2.57 3.66
C LEU A 90 -0.86 -1.73 2.98
N PRO A 91 -0.75 -1.47 1.65
CA PRO A 91 -1.79 -0.79 0.90
C PRO A 91 -3.09 -1.58 0.90
N THR A 92 -4.20 -0.96 1.29
CA THR A 92 -5.49 -1.65 1.32
C THR A 92 -6.70 -0.72 1.34
N GLY A 93 -7.86 -1.26 0.95
CA GLY A 93 -9.16 -0.62 1.09
C GLY A 93 -9.78 -0.83 2.48
N GLN A 94 -10.89 -0.13 2.77
CA GLN A 94 -11.60 -0.31 4.04
C GLN A 94 -12.24 -1.71 4.19
N GLY A 95 -12.57 -2.36 3.07
CA GLY A 95 -13.15 -3.70 3.06
C GLY A 95 -12.25 -4.78 3.69
N VAL A 96 -10.95 -4.53 3.86
CA VAL A 96 -10.02 -5.49 4.47
C VAL A 96 -10.45 -5.92 5.88
N GLY A 97 -11.09 -5.03 6.64
CA GLY A 97 -11.54 -5.33 8.00
C GLY A 97 -12.72 -6.31 8.06
N ALA A 98 -13.40 -6.55 6.93
CA ALA A 98 -14.48 -7.51 6.81
C ALA A 98 -14.00 -8.89 6.32
N ILE A 99 -12.72 -9.02 5.95
CA ILE A 99 -12.15 -10.28 5.44
C ILE A 99 -11.71 -11.12 6.64
N ALA A 100 -12.42 -12.22 6.89
CA ALA A 100 -12.13 -13.16 7.99
C ALA A 100 -11.61 -14.52 7.52
N GLU A 101 -11.52 -14.73 6.21
CA GLU A 101 -11.22 -16.01 5.56
C GLU A 101 -10.43 -15.79 4.28
N LEU A 102 -9.79 -16.87 3.80
CA LEU A 102 -8.96 -16.88 2.60
C LEU A 102 -9.43 -17.97 1.63
N PRO A 103 -10.63 -17.83 1.04
CA PRO A 103 -11.15 -18.79 0.06
C PRO A 103 -10.30 -18.81 -1.21
N THR A 104 -10.45 -19.85 -2.02
CA THR A 104 -9.92 -19.86 -3.39
C THR A 104 -10.61 -18.77 -4.23
N CYS A 105 -9.98 -18.37 -5.34
CA CYS A 105 -10.58 -17.40 -6.26
C CYS A 105 -11.94 -17.88 -6.79
N ALA A 106 -12.10 -19.18 -7.06
CA ALA A 106 -13.35 -19.74 -7.56
C ALA A 106 -14.48 -19.61 -6.52
N GLU A 107 -14.24 -20.05 -5.29
CA GLU A 107 -15.21 -19.95 -4.19
C GLU A 107 -15.61 -18.50 -3.91
N LEU A 108 -14.64 -17.57 -3.93
CA LEU A 108 -14.91 -16.15 -3.73
C LEU A 108 -15.84 -15.58 -4.80
N ILE A 109 -15.58 -15.91 -6.06
CA ILE A 109 -16.38 -15.44 -7.21
C ILE A 109 -17.79 -16.03 -7.12
N ASP A 110 -17.90 -17.35 -6.95
CA ASP A 110 -19.18 -18.06 -6.92
C ASP A 110 -20.08 -17.54 -5.79
N ARG A 111 -19.51 -17.37 -4.59
CA ARG A 111 -20.26 -16.81 -3.46
C ARG A 111 -20.68 -15.36 -3.71
N THR A 112 -19.78 -14.53 -4.23
CA THR A 112 -20.10 -13.12 -4.52
C THR A 112 -21.27 -13.02 -5.50
N MET A 113 -21.26 -13.84 -6.55
CA MET A 113 -22.33 -13.88 -7.54
C MET A 113 -23.65 -14.38 -6.93
N ALA A 114 -23.62 -15.45 -6.14
CA ALA A 114 -24.81 -15.98 -5.47
C ALA A 114 -25.43 -14.97 -4.48
N GLU A 115 -24.60 -14.30 -3.66
CA GLU A 115 -25.06 -13.28 -2.70
C GLU A 115 -25.66 -12.06 -3.42
N ALA A 116 -25.05 -11.63 -4.53
CA ALA A 116 -25.56 -10.53 -5.35
C ALA A 116 -26.92 -10.86 -5.97
N THR A 117 -27.07 -12.06 -6.56
CA THR A 117 -28.36 -12.53 -7.09
C THR A 117 -29.42 -12.60 -6.00
N ALA A 118 -29.10 -13.20 -4.86
CA ALA A 118 -30.04 -13.28 -3.73
C ALA A 118 -30.46 -11.89 -3.21
N ALA A 119 -29.55 -10.90 -3.24
CA ALA A 119 -29.87 -9.52 -2.87
C ALA A 119 -30.82 -8.87 -3.88
N LEU A 120 -30.61 -9.08 -5.19
CA LEU A 120 -31.49 -8.58 -6.24
C LEU A 120 -32.89 -9.20 -6.15
N ASP A 121 -32.98 -10.50 -5.89
CA ASP A 121 -34.26 -11.20 -5.75
C ASP A 121 -35.07 -10.65 -4.57
N ARG A 122 -34.43 -10.42 -3.42
CA ARG A 122 -35.07 -9.80 -2.25
C ARG A 122 -35.61 -8.40 -2.54
N LEU A 123 -34.82 -7.57 -3.24
CA LEU A 123 -35.25 -6.21 -3.61
C LEU A 123 -36.43 -6.25 -4.58
N SER A 124 -36.39 -7.15 -5.57
CA SER A 124 -37.44 -7.28 -6.59
C SER A 124 -38.74 -7.84 -6.01
N ALA A 125 -38.66 -8.78 -5.06
CA ALA A 125 -39.81 -9.28 -4.33
C ALA A 125 -40.49 -8.17 -3.51
N THR A 126 -39.70 -7.36 -2.80
CA THR A 126 -40.21 -6.21 -2.02
C THR A 126 -40.89 -5.16 -2.89
N MET A 127 -40.38 -4.94 -4.12
CA MET A 127 -40.99 -4.02 -5.09
C MET A 127 -42.29 -4.55 -5.71
N SER A 128 -42.54 -5.85 -5.67
CA SER A 128 -43.76 -6.46 -6.24
C SER A 128 -44.92 -6.49 -5.24
N GLU A 129 -44.64 -6.34 -3.94
CA GLU A 129 -45.62 -6.32 -2.85
C GLU A 129 -46.17 -4.91 -2.54
N ASN A 130 -45.72 -3.88 -3.28
CA ASN A 130 -46.08 -2.47 -3.07
C ASN A 130 -46.58 -1.83 -4.38
#